data_AF-A0A926J8T8-F1
#
_entry.id   AF-A0A926J8T8-F1
#
_cell.length_a   1.000
_cell.length_b   1.000
_cell.length_c   1.000
_cell.angle_alpha   90.00
_cell.angle_beta   90.00
_cell.angle_gamma   90.00
#
_symmetry.space_group_name_H-M   'P 1'
#
loop_
_entity.id
_entity.type
_entity.pdbx_description
1 polymer ?
#
loop_
_entity_poly.entity_id
_entity_poly.type
_entity_poly.pdbx_seq_one_letter_code
_entity_poly.pdbx_strand_id
1 'polypeptide(L)'
;MPRPFNRRQALENQAFLKALRRTGNTHLAARELGMHRTTLFRRRARHPAFAAEWDAALALAHANLQASLKDPSRIAPHREDEPLITRLGNGRLQLRHATPRRLTRAGEQAFLAALSATANIRLSAAAAGFSHSVFYQRREASPAFAREMRLALQMGYERLEMALLESFAPDSHRDDAWRHNDPPPIPAMSPAQALQLLYLHQKEAVLWGERPDRRKKRGESSDAWSARAARKWKAEKAWDREGYEVRRAALREGPRRSPHEPPAPELPALDQVTGWSDAEAGKAPLGDGRALFGGWRLKDWEG
;
A
#
# COMPACT_ATOMS: atom_id res chain seq x y z
N MET A 1 13.62 41.49 -46.49
CA MET A 1 12.83 41.77 -45.27
C MET A 1 11.57 40.91 -45.28
N PRO A 2 11.22 40.22 -44.18
CA PRO A 2 9.98 39.45 -44.08
C PRO A 2 8.76 40.37 -44.21
N ARG A 3 7.68 39.91 -44.84
CA ARG A 3 6.42 40.68 -44.95
C ARG A 3 5.92 41.08 -43.56
N PRO A 4 5.44 42.31 -43.34
CA PRO A 4 4.92 42.71 -42.03
C PRO A 4 3.74 41.82 -41.61
N PHE A 5 3.55 41.68 -40.30
CA PHE A 5 2.40 40.96 -39.77
C PHE A 5 1.10 41.62 -40.21
N ASN A 6 0.09 40.83 -40.54
CA ASN A 6 -1.25 41.37 -40.70
C ASN A 6 -1.79 41.87 -39.35
N ARG A 7 -2.84 42.71 -39.37
CA ARG A 7 -3.40 43.33 -38.15
C ARG A 7 -3.74 42.31 -37.07
N ARG A 8 -4.32 41.16 -37.45
CA ARG A 8 -4.67 40.08 -36.53
C ARG A 8 -3.43 39.48 -35.86
N GLN A 9 -2.41 39.14 -36.65
CA GLN A 9 -1.15 38.58 -36.14
C GLN A 9 -0.41 39.58 -35.23
N ALA A 10 -0.47 40.88 -35.54
CA ALA A 10 0.10 41.91 -34.68
C ALA A 10 -0.59 41.96 -33.31
N LEU A 11 -1.93 41.91 -33.27
CA LEU A 11 -2.70 41.86 -32.01
C LEU A 11 -2.42 40.57 -31.22
N GLU A 12 -2.37 39.42 -31.89
CA GLU A 12 -2.00 38.14 -31.26
C GLU A 12 -0.60 38.20 -30.64
N ASN A 13 0.38 38.79 -31.35
CA ASN A 13 1.74 38.96 -30.87
C ASN A 13 1.80 39.92 -29.66
N GLN A 14 1.06 41.03 -29.70
CA GLN A 14 0.98 41.97 -28.56
C GLN A 14 0.37 41.32 -27.33
N ALA A 15 -0.73 40.57 -27.49
CA ALA A 15 -1.35 39.82 -26.41
C ALA A 15 -0.40 38.77 -25.83
N PHE A 16 0.34 38.08 -26.70
CA PHE A 16 1.36 37.12 -26.29
C PHE A 16 2.50 37.76 -25.50
N LEU A 17 3.04 38.89 -25.97
CA LEU A 17 4.11 39.60 -25.27
C LEU A 17 3.64 40.12 -23.91
N LYS A 18 2.39 40.58 -23.79
CA LYS A 18 1.79 40.98 -22.51
C LYS A 18 1.71 39.80 -21.54
N ALA A 19 1.22 38.64 -21.99
CA ALA A 19 1.19 37.42 -21.17
C ALA A 19 2.59 36.93 -20.80
N LEU A 20 3.56 37.04 -21.71
CA LEU A 20 4.94 36.65 -21.49
C LEU A 20 5.64 37.54 -20.45
N ARG A 21 5.39 38.86 -20.47
CA ARG A 21 5.89 39.81 -19.45
C ARG A 21 5.39 39.49 -18.04
N ARG A 22 4.20 38.92 -17.92
CA ARG A 22 3.62 38.51 -16.63
C ARG A 22 4.15 37.17 -16.14
N THR A 23 4.32 36.22 -17.04
CA THR A 23 4.58 34.81 -16.68
C THR A 23 6.03 34.38 -16.83
N GLY A 24 6.81 34.98 -17.73
CA GLY A 24 8.15 34.52 -18.12
C GLY A 24 8.17 33.13 -18.79
N ASN A 25 6.99 32.51 -18.98
CA ASN A 25 6.83 31.14 -19.44
C ASN A 25 6.12 31.13 -20.80
N THR A 26 6.86 30.78 -21.84
CA THR A 26 6.37 30.81 -23.23
C THR A 26 5.24 29.82 -23.48
N HIS A 27 5.27 28.65 -22.82
CA HIS A 27 4.21 27.66 -22.94
C HIS A 27 2.92 28.13 -22.29
N LEU A 28 3.04 28.70 -21.09
CA LEU A 28 1.89 29.21 -20.34
C LEU A 28 1.24 30.38 -21.09
N ALA A 29 2.04 31.37 -21.52
CA ALA A 29 1.57 32.51 -22.28
C ALA A 29 0.90 32.11 -23.61
N ALA A 30 1.41 31.09 -24.30
CA ALA A 30 0.79 30.58 -25.52
C ALA A 30 -0.54 29.87 -25.24
N ARG A 31 -0.60 29.06 -24.16
CA ARG A 31 -1.81 28.34 -23.75
C ARG A 31 -2.93 29.29 -23.32
N GLU A 32 -2.62 30.36 -22.61
CA GLU A 32 -3.59 31.40 -22.22
C GLU A 32 -4.30 32.04 -23.42
N LEU A 33 -3.63 32.07 -24.57
CA LEU A 33 -4.15 32.64 -25.81
C LEU A 33 -4.71 31.58 -26.77
N GLY A 34 -4.74 30.31 -26.37
CA GLY A 34 -5.16 29.20 -27.24
C GLY A 34 -4.25 29.00 -28.47
N MET A 35 -3.01 29.52 -28.44
CA MET A 35 -2.08 29.45 -29.56
C MET A 35 -1.05 28.33 -29.38
N HIS A 36 -0.69 27.68 -30.48
CA HIS A 36 0.39 26.70 -30.47
C HIS A 36 1.76 27.39 -30.43
N ARG A 37 2.63 27.01 -29.48
CA ARG A 37 3.95 27.63 -29.28
C ARG A 37 4.82 27.67 -30.54
N THR A 38 4.73 26.62 -31.38
CA THR A 38 5.56 26.51 -32.58
C THR A 38 5.27 27.64 -33.58
N THR A 39 4.02 28.12 -33.62
CA THR A 39 3.64 29.27 -34.45
C THR A 39 4.41 30.52 -34.02
N LEU A 40 4.49 30.75 -32.70
CA LEU A 40 5.18 31.89 -32.11
C LEU A 40 6.71 31.80 -32.29
N PHE A 41 7.30 30.61 -32.13
CA PHE A 41 8.72 30.39 -32.45
C PHE A 41 9.04 30.61 -33.92
N ARG A 42 8.16 30.19 -34.84
CA ARG A 42 8.32 30.46 -36.27
C ARG A 42 8.24 31.95 -36.59
N ARG A 43 7.33 32.69 -35.93
CA ARG A 43 7.26 34.15 -36.03
C ARG A 43 8.54 34.81 -35.50
N ARG A 44 9.04 34.35 -34.34
CA ARG A 44 10.31 34.84 -33.76
C ARG A 44 11.49 34.65 -34.70
N ALA A 45 11.62 33.47 -35.31
CA ALA A 45 12.72 33.19 -36.24
C ALA A 45 12.69 34.05 -37.50
N ARG A 46 11.49 34.43 -37.97
CA ARG A 46 11.33 35.20 -39.22
C ARG A 46 11.35 36.70 -39.03
N HIS A 47 10.95 37.21 -37.86
CA HIS A 47 10.75 38.65 -37.63
C HIS A 47 11.67 39.17 -36.50
N PRO A 48 12.76 39.88 -36.82
CA PRO A 48 13.75 40.30 -35.83
C PRO A 48 13.18 41.31 -34.81
N ALA A 49 12.29 42.22 -35.23
CA ALA A 49 11.63 43.16 -34.32
C ALA A 49 10.81 42.43 -33.23
N PHE A 50 10.05 41.40 -33.62
CA PHE A 50 9.31 40.57 -32.67
C PHE A 50 10.24 39.75 -31.78
N ALA A 51 11.39 39.29 -32.28
CA ALA A 51 12.39 38.62 -31.46
C ALA A 51 12.96 39.56 -30.38
N ALA A 52 13.27 40.81 -30.74
CA ALA A 52 13.74 41.81 -29.79
C ALA A 52 12.69 42.13 -28.71
N GLU A 53 11.43 42.33 -29.11
CA GLU A 53 10.33 42.54 -28.15
C GLU A 53 10.10 41.33 -27.24
N TRP A 54 10.29 40.11 -27.74
CA TRP A 54 10.21 38.87 -26.97
C TRP A 54 11.30 38.82 -25.91
N ASP A 55 12.55 39.10 -26.27
CA ASP A 55 13.67 39.08 -25.34
C ASP A 55 13.53 40.19 -24.28
N ALA A 56 13.07 41.37 -24.66
CA ALA A 56 12.69 42.43 -23.72
C ALA A 56 11.56 42.00 -22.78
N ALA A 57 10.53 41.30 -23.30
CA ALA A 57 9.44 40.78 -22.48
C ALA A 57 9.93 39.74 -21.44
N LEU A 58 10.87 38.87 -21.81
CA LEU A 58 11.47 37.91 -20.87
C LEU A 58 12.32 38.60 -19.80
N ALA A 59 13.10 39.62 -20.17
CA ALA A 59 13.90 40.40 -19.22
C ALA A 59 13.00 41.12 -18.19
N LEU A 60 11.93 41.76 -18.66
CA LEU A 60 10.93 42.40 -17.78
C LEU A 60 10.23 41.39 -16.88
N ALA A 61 9.83 40.24 -17.41
CA ALA A 61 9.23 39.18 -16.59
C ALA A 61 10.18 38.72 -15.49
N HIS A 62 11.46 38.51 -15.82
CA HIS A 62 12.47 38.12 -14.85
C HIS A 62 12.61 39.15 -13.73
N ALA A 63 12.72 40.43 -14.07
CA ALA A 63 12.81 41.53 -13.10
C ALA A 63 11.57 41.61 -12.20
N ASN A 64 10.36 41.52 -12.78
CA ASN A 64 9.11 41.57 -12.03
C ASN A 64 8.94 40.39 -11.06
N LEU A 65 9.32 39.18 -11.50
CA LEU A 65 9.28 37.98 -10.66
C LEU A 65 10.33 38.07 -9.54
N GLN A 66 11.52 38.60 -9.83
CA GLN A 66 12.56 38.81 -8.82
C GLN A 66 12.16 39.86 -7.78
N ALA A 67 11.49 40.94 -8.20
CA ALA A 67 10.92 41.92 -7.28
C ALA A 67 9.82 41.28 -6.40
N SER A 68 8.96 40.44 -6.99
CA SER A 68 7.90 39.75 -6.25
C SER A 68 8.43 38.79 -5.18
N LEU A 69 9.61 38.19 -5.38
CA LEU A 69 10.28 37.36 -4.37
C LEU A 69 10.87 38.17 -3.20
N LYS A 70 11.14 39.46 -3.40
CA LYS A 70 11.72 40.35 -2.38
C LYS A 70 10.66 41.04 -1.52
N ASP A 71 9.38 40.96 -1.90
CA ASP A 71 8.28 41.61 -1.20
C ASP A 71 7.72 40.68 -0.10
N PRO A 72 7.99 40.95 1.18
CA PRO A 72 7.54 40.10 2.28
C PRO A 72 6.02 40.09 2.45
N SER A 73 5.29 41.11 1.95
CA SER A 73 3.82 41.17 2.03
C SER A 73 3.12 40.19 1.08
N ARG A 74 3.84 39.66 0.08
CA ARG A 74 3.35 38.65 -0.88
C ARG A 74 3.69 37.22 -0.46
N ILE A 75 4.40 37.02 0.64
CA ILE A 75 4.65 35.73 1.30
C ILE A 75 3.43 35.38 2.18
N ALA A 76 2.22 35.53 1.62
CA ALA A 76 1.04 34.92 2.23
C ALA A 76 1.11 33.40 2.03
N PRO A 77 0.47 32.57 2.88
CA PRO A 77 0.46 31.13 2.69
C PRO A 77 -0.14 30.81 1.32
N HIS A 78 0.72 30.42 0.38
CA HIS A 78 0.33 30.07 -0.99
C HIS A 78 -0.76 29.00 -0.93
N ARG A 79 -1.92 29.27 -1.53
CA ARG A 79 -2.91 28.21 -1.80
C ARG A 79 -2.25 27.18 -2.71
N GLU A 80 -2.50 25.89 -2.46
CA GLU A 80 -1.80 24.78 -3.15
C GLU A 80 -1.98 24.80 -4.68
N ASP A 81 -3.01 25.50 -5.18
CA ASP A 81 -3.32 25.68 -6.60
C ASP A 81 -2.78 26.98 -7.22
N GLU A 82 -2.16 27.86 -6.42
CA GLU A 82 -1.63 29.13 -6.92
C GLU A 82 -0.36 28.92 -7.76
N PRO A 83 -0.19 29.70 -8.84
CA PRO A 83 0.99 29.59 -9.66
C PRO A 83 2.26 30.00 -8.91
N LEU A 84 3.26 29.11 -8.88
CA LEU A 84 4.53 29.28 -8.20
C LEU A 84 5.59 29.90 -9.10
N ILE A 85 6.38 30.83 -8.55
CA ILE A 85 7.61 31.32 -9.18
C ILE A 85 8.70 30.24 -9.05
N THR A 86 9.15 29.69 -10.18
CA THR A 86 10.18 28.65 -10.26
C THR A 86 11.46 29.19 -10.88
N ARG A 87 12.61 28.92 -10.27
CA ARG A 87 13.93 29.19 -10.86
C ARG A 87 14.38 28.01 -11.71
N LEU A 88 14.77 28.26 -12.95
CA LEU A 88 15.30 27.26 -13.87
C LEU A 88 16.81 27.08 -13.66
N GLY A 89 17.37 25.97 -14.15
CA GLY A 89 18.82 25.70 -14.08
C GLY A 89 19.69 26.76 -14.78
N ASN A 90 19.12 27.53 -15.70
CA ASN A 90 19.79 28.68 -16.35
C ASN A 90 19.61 30.00 -15.57
N GLY A 91 19.13 29.96 -14.33
CA GLY A 91 18.95 31.13 -13.47
C GLY A 91 17.71 31.99 -13.76
N ARG A 92 16.96 31.71 -14.83
CA ARG A 92 15.73 32.47 -15.17
C ARG A 92 14.57 32.09 -14.26
N LEU A 93 13.74 33.07 -13.90
CA LEU A 93 12.51 32.90 -13.14
C LEU A 93 11.32 32.75 -14.09
N GLN A 94 10.41 31.84 -13.77
CA GLN A 94 9.17 31.60 -14.51
C GLN A 94 8.01 31.35 -13.56
N LEU A 95 6.85 31.84 -13.91
CA LEU A 95 5.59 31.47 -13.29
C LEU A 95 5.14 30.13 -13.88
N ARG A 96 4.88 29.16 -13.01
CA ARG A 96 4.39 27.82 -13.36
C ARG A 96 3.17 27.51 -12.51
N HIS A 97 2.17 26.83 -13.09
CA HIS A 97 1.13 26.24 -12.26
C HIS A 97 1.75 25.25 -11.28
N ALA A 98 1.22 25.22 -10.06
CA ALA A 98 1.51 24.15 -9.13
C ALA A 98 1.21 22.82 -9.83
N THR A 99 2.17 21.89 -9.79
CA THR A 99 1.96 20.57 -10.37
C THR A 99 0.88 19.88 -9.54
N PRO A 100 -0.24 19.42 -10.11
CA PRO A 100 -1.41 18.93 -9.37
C PRO A 100 -1.17 17.64 -8.56
N ARG A 101 0.07 17.15 -8.53
CA ARG A 101 0.52 15.95 -7.80
C ARG A 101 1.86 16.17 -7.08
N ARG A 102 2.28 17.43 -6.89
CA ARG A 102 3.44 17.70 -6.05
C ARG A 102 3.04 17.39 -4.62
N LEU A 103 3.82 16.55 -3.93
CA LEU A 103 3.57 16.26 -2.53
C LEU A 103 3.61 17.58 -1.73
N THR A 104 2.49 17.93 -1.12
CA THR A 104 2.35 19.14 -0.31
C THR A 104 2.60 18.82 1.16
N ARG A 105 2.79 19.87 1.99
CA ARG A 105 2.96 19.68 3.43
C ARG A 105 1.71 19.06 4.06
N ALA A 106 0.52 19.43 3.57
CA ALA A 106 -0.73 18.81 3.99
C ALA A 106 -0.75 17.31 3.64
N GLY A 107 -0.30 16.93 2.44
CA GLY A 107 -0.14 15.54 2.04
C GLY A 107 0.87 14.76 2.89
N GLU A 108 2.00 15.37 3.24
CA GLU A 108 2.99 14.78 4.18
C GLU A 108 2.35 14.52 5.54
N GLN A 109 1.62 15.50 6.09
CA GLN A 109 1.02 15.38 7.41
C GLN A 109 -0.13 14.36 7.44
N ALA A 110 -0.98 14.34 6.41
CA ALA A 110 -2.04 13.34 6.27
C ALA A 110 -1.47 11.92 6.20
N PHE A 111 -0.38 11.75 5.44
CA PHE A 111 0.34 10.49 5.37
C PHE A 111 0.92 10.05 6.72
N LEU A 112 1.65 10.94 7.41
CA LEU A 112 2.27 10.63 8.70
C LEU A 112 1.22 10.32 9.78
N ALA A 113 0.10 11.05 9.79
CA ALA A 113 -1.02 10.78 10.68
C ALA A 113 -1.59 9.38 10.45
N ALA A 114 -1.90 9.03 9.19
CA ALA A 114 -2.41 7.72 8.84
C ALA A 114 -1.38 6.60 9.09
N LEU A 115 -0.09 6.86 8.90
CA LEU A 115 0.98 5.91 9.15
C LEU A 115 1.13 5.62 10.64
N SER A 116 1.04 6.67 11.48
CA SER A 116 1.03 6.52 12.93
C SER A 116 -0.16 5.73 13.46
N ALA A 117 -1.26 5.65 12.71
CA ALA A 117 -2.45 4.91 13.12
C ALA A 117 -2.43 3.45 12.67
N THR A 118 -1.79 3.15 11.53
CA THR A 118 -2.00 1.86 10.83
C THR A 118 -0.72 1.07 10.55
N ALA A 119 0.46 1.70 10.68
CA ALA A 119 1.76 1.19 10.24
C ALA A 119 1.81 0.67 8.78
N ASN A 120 0.76 0.89 7.97
CA ASN A 120 0.63 0.36 6.62
C ASN A 120 0.88 1.44 5.57
N ILE A 121 2.09 1.46 5.01
CA ILE A 121 2.53 2.48 4.05
C ILE A 121 1.59 2.63 2.84
N ARG A 122 1.06 1.53 2.29
CA ARG A 122 0.19 1.59 1.11
C ARG A 122 -1.16 2.20 1.45
N LEU A 123 -1.72 1.83 2.60
CA LEU A 123 -2.98 2.38 3.10
C LEU A 123 -2.82 3.87 3.47
N SER A 124 -1.74 4.24 4.17
CA SER A 124 -1.47 5.63 4.54
C SER A 124 -1.25 6.53 3.33
N ALA A 125 -0.57 6.01 2.29
CA ALA A 125 -0.38 6.74 1.05
C ALA A 125 -1.71 6.97 0.30
N ALA A 126 -2.57 5.95 0.26
CA ALA A 126 -3.91 6.06 -0.31
C ALA A 126 -4.78 7.07 0.46
N ALA A 127 -4.71 7.07 1.80
CA ALA A 127 -5.40 8.04 2.65
C ALA A 127 -4.94 9.49 2.39
N ALA A 128 -3.66 9.68 2.05
CA ALA A 128 -3.11 10.98 1.66
C ALA A 128 -3.39 11.35 0.19
N GLY A 129 -3.95 10.45 -0.63
CA GLY A 129 -4.23 10.69 -2.05
C GLY A 129 -3.02 10.58 -2.98
N PHE A 130 -1.94 9.93 -2.55
CA PHE A 130 -0.70 9.79 -3.33
C PHE A 130 -0.28 8.32 -3.53
N SER A 131 0.55 8.07 -4.54
CA SER A 131 1.26 6.80 -4.66
C SER A 131 2.32 6.66 -3.55
N HIS A 132 2.45 5.48 -2.96
CA HIS A 132 3.47 5.17 -1.94
C HIS A 132 4.90 5.51 -2.39
N SER A 133 5.20 5.40 -3.69
CA SER A 133 6.51 5.73 -4.26
C SER A 133 6.93 7.18 -4.01
N VAL A 134 5.98 8.11 -3.94
CA VAL A 134 6.24 9.54 -3.70
C VAL A 134 6.81 9.77 -2.30
N PHE A 135 6.33 9.02 -1.30
CA PHE A 135 6.82 9.12 0.07
C PHE A 135 8.20 8.48 0.26
N TYR A 136 8.53 7.42 -0.47
CA TYR A 136 9.89 6.88 -0.49
C TYR A 136 10.89 7.88 -1.10
N GLN A 137 10.54 8.49 -2.24
CA GLN A 137 11.37 9.57 -2.82
C GLN A 137 11.51 10.75 -1.86
N ARG A 138 10.44 11.11 -1.14
CA ARG A 138 10.47 12.18 -0.14
C ARG A 138 11.37 11.84 1.04
N ARG A 139 11.33 10.60 1.52
CA ARG A 139 12.21 10.06 2.58
C ARG A 139 13.68 10.13 2.18
N GLU A 140 14.00 9.77 0.94
CA GLU A 140 15.37 9.85 0.43
C GLU A 140 15.85 11.29 0.30
N ALA A 141 14.98 12.20 -0.15
CA ALA A 141 15.32 13.60 -0.36
C ALA A 141 15.37 14.43 0.93
N SER A 142 14.72 14.01 2.02
CA SER A 142 14.60 14.79 3.25
C SER A 142 14.89 13.95 4.51
N PRO A 143 16.04 14.18 5.17
CA PRO A 143 16.37 13.52 6.43
C PRO A 143 15.36 13.81 7.54
N ALA A 144 14.75 14.99 7.55
CA ALA A 144 13.72 15.35 8.54
C ALA A 144 12.47 14.50 8.35
N PHE A 145 11.95 14.42 7.13
CA PHE A 145 10.81 13.57 6.82
C PHE A 145 11.11 12.09 7.12
N ALA A 146 12.32 11.63 6.85
CA ALA A 146 12.72 10.25 7.17
C ALA A 146 12.68 9.94 8.67
N ARG A 147 13.02 10.91 9.54
CA ARG A 147 12.87 10.75 10.99
C ARG A 147 11.41 10.70 11.40
N GLU A 148 10.59 11.63 10.92
CA GLU A 148 9.15 11.66 11.23
C GLU A 148 8.45 10.38 10.75
N MET A 149 8.78 9.90 9.55
CA MET A 149 8.23 8.65 9.01
C MET A 149 8.61 7.44 9.87
N ARG A 150 9.82 7.42 10.46
CA ARG A 150 10.26 6.37 11.38
C ARG A 150 9.49 6.43 12.70
N LEU A 151 9.33 7.62 13.27
CA LEU A 151 8.56 7.83 14.50
C LEU A 151 7.09 7.44 14.31
N ALA A 152 6.48 7.84 13.19
CA ALA A 152 5.13 7.44 12.84
C ALA A 152 5.01 5.91 12.70
N LEU A 153 5.96 5.24 12.05
CA LEU A 153 5.96 3.77 12.01
C LEU A 153 6.00 3.15 13.40
N GLN A 154 6.89 3.64 14.27
CA GLN A 154 7.00 3.15 15.64
C GLN A 154 5.68 3.31 16.41
N MET A 155 5.07 4.50 16.38
CA MET A 155 3.77 4.74 17.01
C MET A 155 2.66 3.83 16.44
N GLY A 156 2.69 3.57 15.12
CA GLY A 156 1.75 2.65 14.47
C GLY A 156 1.93 1.22 14.96
N TYR A 157 3.17 0.76 15.13
CA TYR A 157 3.47 -0.56 15.69
C TYR A 157 2.98 -0.68 17.14
N GLU A 158 3.29 0.29 17.99
CA GLU A 158 2.85 0.31 19.39
C GLU A 158 1.31 0.26 19.49
N ARG A 159 0.60 0.99 18.61
CA ARG A 159 -0.86 0.93 18.54
C ARG A 159 -1.40 -0.42 18.06
N LEU A 160 -0.77 -1.03 17.06
CA LEU A 160 -1.17 -2.36 16.59
C LEU A 160 -0.92 -3.42 17.66
N GLU A 161 0.17 -3.30 18.42
CA GLU A 161 0.46 -4.17 19.54
C GLU A 161 -0.58 -4.02 20.65
N MET A 162 -0.92 -2.78 21.03
CA MET A 162 -1.99 -2.52 21.98
C MET A 162 -3.35 -3.04 21.51
N ALA A 163 -3.70 -2.83 20.24
CA ALA A 163 -4.94 -3.33 19.66
C ALA A 163 -4.98 -4.87 19.61
N LEU A 164 -3.84 -5.53 19.38
CA LEU A 164 -3.73 -6.98 19.43
C LEU A 164 -3.89 -7.51 20.86
N LEU A 165 -3.26 -6.86 21.84
CA LEU A 165 -3.44 -7.22 23.26
C LEU A 165 -4.90 -7.02 23.69
N GLU A 166 -5.51 -5.91 23.30
CA GLU A 166 -6.92 -5.63 23.52
C GLU A 166 -7.81 -6.70 22.86
N SER A 167 -7.48 -7.17 21.66
CA SER A 167 -8.27 -8.21 20.99
C SER A 167 -8.26 -9.56 21.71
N PHE A 168 -7.33 -9.79 22.63
CA PHE A 168 -7.31 -10.98 23.49
C PHE A 168 -8.08 -10.80 24.81
N ALA A 169 -8.53 -9.58 25.13
CA ALA A 169 -9.33 -9.35 26.32
C ALA A 169 -10.68 -10.09 26.20
N PRO A 170 -11.16 -10.77 27.25
CA PRO A 170 -12.43 -11.51 27.21
C PRO A 170 -13.61 -10.64 26.77
N ASP A 171 -13.59 -9.36 27.13
CA ASP A 171 -14.62 -8.40 26.78
C ASP A 171 -14.58 -7.97 25.30
N SER A 172 -13.45 -8.11 24.61
CA SER A 172 -13.30 -7.80 23.18
C SER A 172 -14.01 -8.80 22.27
N HIS A 173 -14.37 -9.96 22.82
CA HIS A 173 -15.22 -10.97 22.19
C HIS A 173 -16.70 -10.85 22.60
N ARG A 174 -17.10 -9.81 23.35
CA ARG A 174 -18.52 -9.65 23.78
C ARG A 174 -19.50 -9.62 22.61
N ASP A 175 -19.07 -9.06 21.48
CA ASP A 175 -19.87 -8.98 20.25
C ASP A 175 -19.54 -10.12 19.25
N ASP A 176 -18.64 -11.06 19.57
CA ASP A 176 -18.41 -12.27 18.77
C ASP A 176 -19.62 -13.22 18.79
N ALA A 177 -20.65 -12.92 19.58
CA ALA A 177 -21.94 -13.60 19.55
C ALA A 177 -22.60 -13.58 18.15
N TRP A 178 -22.28 -12.62 17.27
CA TRP A 178 -22.73 -12.66 15.87
C TRP A 178 -22.03 -13.75 15.03
N ARG A 179 -20.90 -14.28 15.52
CA ARG A 179 -20.12 -15.40 14.95
C ARG A 179 -20.25 -16.69 15.76
N HIS A 180 -21.33 -16.86 16.52
CA HIS A 180 -21.63 -18.14 17.18
C HIS A 180 -21.95 -19.22 16.14
N ASN A 181 -20.96 -20.09 15.92
CA ASN A 181 -21.02 -21.25 15.05
C ASN A 181 -21.39 -22.53 15.81
N ASP A 182 -21.82 -22.42 17.08
CA ASP A 182 -22.36 -23.58 17.79
C ASP A 182 -23.72 -23.91 17.18
N PRO A 183 -23.86 -25.08 16.51
CA PRO A 183 -25.15 -25.44 15.96
C PRO A 183 -26.14 -25.60 17.11
N PRO A 184 -27.38 -25.09 16.98
CA PRO A 184 -28.40 -25.33 17.98
C PRO A 184 -28.56 -26.85 18.19
N PRO A 185 -28.95 -27.31 19.40
CA PRO A 185 -29.16 -28.72 19.67
C PRO A 185 -30.16 -29.28 18.65
N ILE A 186 -29.78 -30.36 17.98
CA ILE A 186 -30.62 -31.01 16.98
C ILE A 186 -31.92 -31.45 17.69
N PRO A 187 -33.11 -31.00 17.25
CA PRO A 187 -34.37 -31.42 17.84
C PRO A 187 -34.51 -32.94 17.80
N ALA A 188 -35.10 -33.55 18.84
CA ALA A 188 -35.35 -34.98 18.86
C ALA A 188 -36.23 -35.36 17.65
N MET A 189 -35.71 -36.26 16.81
CA MET A 189 -36.39 -36.74 15.60
C MET A 189 -36.21 -38.25 15.47
N SER A 190 -37.17 -38.91 14.84
CA SER A 190 -37.07 -40.34 14.59
C SER A 190 -35.97 -40.65 13.55
N PRO A 191 -35.42 -41.87 13.52
CA PRO A 191 -34.47 -42.28 12.49
C PRO A 191 -35.00 -42.08 11.06
N ALA A 192 -36.32 -42.25 10.85
CA ALA A 192 -36.96 -42.02 9.56
C ALA A 192 -36.96 -40.53 9.17
N GLN A 193 -37.24 -39.64 10.13
CA GLN A 193 -37.19 -38.18 9.91
C GLN A 193 -35.76 -37.71 9.62
N ALA A 194 -34.77 -38.26 10.33
CA ALA A 194 -33.35 -37.96 10.09
C ALA A 194 -32.92 -38.40 8.67
N LEU A 195 -33.27 -39.62 8.26
CA LEU A 195 -32.99 -40.13 6.92
C LEU A 195 -33.69 -39.32 5.82
N GLN A 196 -34.92 -38.86 6.07
CA GLN A 196 -35.65 -38.00 5.14
C GLN A 196 -35.01 -36.62 4.98
N LEU A 197 -34.56 -35.99 6.08
CA LEU A 197 -33.80 -34.73 6.02
C LEU A 197 -32.46 -34.90 5.30
N LEU A 198 -31.73 -35.98 5.59
CA LEU A 198 -30.49 -36.31 4.89
C LEU A 198 -30.73 -36.48 3.39
N TYR A 199 -31.78 -37.19 2.99
CA TYR A 199 -32.14 -37.39 1.58
C TYR A 199 -32.51 -36.07 0.88
N LEU A 200 -33.30 -35.22 1.53
CA LEU A 200 -33.73 -33.92 1.00
C LEU A 200 -32.54 -32.96 0.79
N HIS A 201 -31.64 -32.89 1.77
CA HIS A 201 -30.48 -31.99 1.72
C HIS A 201 -29.22 -32.63 1.13
N GLN A 202 -29.26 -33.91 0.73
CA GLN A 202 -28.14 -34.61 0.09
C GLN A 202 -27.66 -33.84 -1.15
N LYS A 203 -28.60 -33.34 -1.97
CA LYS A 203 -28.26 -32.58 -3.18
C LYS A 203 -27.72 -31.20 -2.85
N GLU A 204 -28.28 -30.48 -1.88
CA GLU A 204 -27.79 -29.15 -1.49
C GLU A 204 -26.40 -29.21 -0.84
N ALA A 205 -26.17 -30.16 0.07
CA ALA A 205 -24.87 -30.38 0.70
C ALA A 205 -23.79 -30.78 -0.32
N VAL A 206 -24.13 -31.65 -1.28
CA VAL A 206 -23.23 -32.05 -2.37
C VAL A 206 -23.00 -30.89 -3.36
N LEU A 207 -24.03 -30.08 -3.66
CA LEU A 207 -23.91 -28.92 -4.56
C LEU A 207 -23.09 -27.77 -3.95
N TRP A 208 -23.11 -27.59 -2.62
CA TRP A 208 -22.24 -26.61 -1.95
C TRP A 208 -20.78 -27.09 -1.83
N GLY A 209 -20.54 -28.40 -1.84
CA GLY A 209 -19.19 -28.98 -1.97
C GLY A 209 -18.65 -28.97 -3.40
N GLU A 210 -19.53 -29.05 -4.40
CA GLU A 210 -19.17 -28.96 -5.81
C GLU A 210 -19.00 -27.51 -6.25
N ARG A 211 -17.75 -27.04 -6.24
CA ARG A 211 -17.38 -25.72 -6.76
C ARG A 211 -17.85 -25.60 -8.23
N PRO A 212 -18.84 -24.75 -8.55
CA PRO A 212 -19.44 -24.69 -9.89
C PRO A 212 -18.44 -24.27 -10.96
N ASP A 213 -17.32 -23.66 -10.55
CA ASP A 213 -16.21 -23.26 -11.40
C ASP A 213 -15.33 -24.41 -11.94
N ARG A 214 -15.43 -25.62 -11.36
CA ARG A 214 -14.72 -26.82 -11.83
C ARG A 214 -15.47 -27.58 -12.94
N ARG A 215 -16.74 -27.24 -13.18
CA ARG A 215 -17.54 -27.86 -14.25
C ARG A 215 -17.12 -27.34 -15.64
N LYS A 216 -17.22 -28.22 -16.64
CA LYS A 216 -17.07 -27.86 -18.05
C LYS A 216 -18.26 -27.02 -18.47
N LYS A 217 -18.02 -25.85 -19.07
CA LYS A 217 -19.11 -24.98 -19.53
C LYS A 217 -19.78 -25.60 -20.76
N ARG A 218 -21.08 -25.36 -20.92
CA ARG A 218 -21.83 -25.84 -22.09
C ARG A 218 -21.24 -25.22 -23.37
N GLY A 219 -20.79 -26.06 -24.30
CA GLY A 219 -20.13 -25.65 -25.55
C GLY A 219 -18.60 -25.46 -25.45
N GLU A 220 -17.99 -25.64 -24.27
CA GLU A 220 -16.53 -25.59 -24.12
C GLU A 220 -15.89 -26.85 -24.72
N SER A 221 -14.78 -26.72 -25.44
CA SER A 221 -14.01 -27.89 -25.89
C SER A 221 -13.31 -28.58 -24.71
N SER A 222 -12.94 -29.85 -24.87
CA SER A 222 -12.26 -30.59 -23.79
C SER A 222 -10.92 -29.94 -23.42
N ASP A 223 -10.16 -29.51 -24.43
CA ASP A 223 -8.85 -28.89 -24.23
C ASP A 223 -8.93 -27.52 -23.54
N ALA A 224 -9.96 -26.73 -23.87
CA ALA A 224 -10.20 -25.44 -23.24
C ALA A 224 -10.52 -25.60 -21.74
N TRP A 225 -11.32 -26.62 -21.39
CA TRP A 225 -11.63 -26.96 -20.00
C TRP A 225 -10.39 -27.44 -19.25
N SER A 226 -9.61 -28.37 -19.81
CA SER A 226 -8.37 -28.89 -19.21
C SER A 226 -7.34 -27.77 -18.98
N ALA A 227 -7.16 -26.86 -19.94
CA ALA A 227 -6.25 -25.73 -19.82
C ALA A 227 -6.69 -24.71 -18.75
N ARG A 228 -8.00 -24.51 -18.57
CA ARG A 228 -8.57 -23.65 -17.54
C ARG A 228 -8.43 -24.27 -16.15
N ALA A 229 -8.75 -25.56 -16.03
CA ALA A 229 -8.60 -26.31 -14.78
C ALA A 229 -7.13 -26.37 -14.32
N ALA A 230 -6.19 -26.61 -15.25
CA ALA A 230 -4.76 -26.65 -14.95
C ALA A 230 -4.20 -25.29 -14.51
N ARG A 231 -4.62 -24.18 -15.12
CA ARG A 231 -4.23 -22.83 -14.71
C ARG A 231 -4.66 -22.53 -13.27
N LYS A 232 -5.88 -22.92 -12.93
CA LYS A 232 -6.41 -22.72 -11.58
C LYS A 232 -5.72 -23.60 -10.54
N TRP A 233 -5.48 -24.88 -10.84
CA TRP A 233 -4.74 -25.78 -9.96
C TRP A 233 -3.31 -25.28 -9.68
N LYS A 234 -2.63 -24.78 -10.72
CA LYS A 234 -1.30 -24.16 -10.56
C LYS A 234 -1.34 -22.91 -9.67
N ALA A 235 -2.38 -22.08 -9.80
CA ALA A 235 -2.56 -20.90 -8.95
C ALA A 235 -2.82 -21.28 -7.48
N GLU A 236 -3.71 -22.23 -7.21
CA GLU A 236 -3.96 -22.73 -5.84
C GLU A 236 -2.69 -23.31 -5.21
N LYS A 237 -1.91 -24.09 -5.98
CA LYS A 237 -0.63 -24.66 -5.51
C LYS A 237 0.52 -23.67 -5.40
N ALA A 238 0.40 -22.47 -5.97
CA ALA A 238 1.37 -21.40 -5.78
C ALA A 238 1.19 -20.75 -4.39
N TRP A 239 -0.05 -20.51 -3.98
CA TRP A 239 -0.38 -20.01 -2.64
C TRP A 239 0.05 -20.97 -1.53
N ASP A 240 -0.17 -22.29 -1.71
CA ASP A 240 0.30 -23.31 -0.76
C ASP A 240 1.83 -23.32 -0.63
N ARG A 241 2.54 -23.17 -1.76
CA ARG A 241 4.02 -23.13 -1.79
C ARG A 241 4.57 -21.86 -1.17
N GLU A 242 3.97 -20.70 -1.46
CA GLU A 242 4.36 -19.44 -0.86
C GLU A 242 4.14 -19.46 0.66
N GLY A 243 3.00 -20.00 1.14
CA GLY A 243 2.74 -20.17 2.56
C GLY A 243 3.72 -21.16 3.23
N TYR A 244 4.09 -22.24 2.54
CA TYR A 244 5.09 -23.19 3.02
C TYR A 244 6.50 -22.57 3.07
N GLU A 245 6.92 -21.85 2.03
CA GLU A 245 8.24 -21.19 2.00
C GLU A 245 8.34 -20.06 3.04
N VAL A 246 7.26 -19.30 3.27
CA VAL A 246 7.20 -18.30 4.36
C VAL A 246 7.32 -18.97 5.73
N ARG A 247 6.62 -20.07 5.96
CA ARG A 247 6.70 -20.81 7.24
C ARG A 247 8.08 -21.46 7.45
N ARG A 248 8.68 -21.97 6.38
CA ARG A 248 10.02 -22.55 6.38
C ARG A 248 11.13 -21.51 6.57
N ALA A 249 10.97 -20.32 5.98
CA ALA A 249 11.87 -19.19 6.20
C ALA A 249 11.80 -18.69 7.65
N ALA A 250 10.60 -18.59 8.23
CA ALA A 250 10.42 -18.23 9.64
C ALA A 250 11.08 -19.25 10.60
N LEU A 251 11.03 -20.55 10.29
CA LEU A 251 11.72 -21.60 11.05
C LEU A 251 13.25 -21.51 10.95
N ARG A 252 13.79 -21.07 9.80
CA ARG A 252 15.24 -20.91 9.58
C ARG A 252 15.82 -19.69 10.31
N GLU A 253 15.05 -18.61 10.37
CA GLU A 253 15.47 -17.41 11.10
C GLU A 253 15.41 -17.61 12.62
N GLY A 254 14.59 -18.56 13.08
CA GLY A 254 14.40 -18.86 14.50
C GLY A 254 13.76 -17.68 15.25
N PRO A 255 13.14 -17.93 16.43
CA PRO A 255 12.68 -16.82 17.26
C PRO A 255 13.89 -16.00 17.72
N ARG A 256 13.89 -14.69 17.44
CA ARG A 256 14.87 -13.75 18.01
C ARG A 256 14.58 -13.64 19.51
N ARG A 257 15.37 -14.34 20.31
CA ARG A 257 15.26 -14.31 21.77
C ARG A 257 15.55 -12.91 22.28
N SER A 258 14.73 -12.44 23.20
CA SER A 258 14.90 -11.13 23.82
C SER A 258 16.15 -11.16 24.73
N PRO A 259 16.92 -10.06 24.85
CA PRO A 259 18.03 -9.96 25.81
C PRO A 259 17.62 -10.19 27.28
N HIS A 260 16.32 -10.12 27.58
CA HIS A 260 15.74 -10.31 28.90
C HIS A 260 15.12 -11.71 29.11
N GLU A 261 15.17 -12.57 28.09
CA GLU A 261 14.69 -13.95 28.19
C GLU A 261 15.74 -14.79 28.94
N PRO A 262 15.35 -15.60 29.94
CA PRO A 262 16.29 -16.49 30.61
C PRO A 262 16.94 -17.44 29.58
N PRO A 263 18.22 -17.84 29.79
CA PRO A 263 18.89 -18.76 28.87
C PRO A 263 18.05 -20.01 28.68
N ALA A 264 18.10 -20.61 27.49
CA ALA A 264 17.34 -21.84 27.26
C ALA A 264 17.81 -22.85 28.29
N PRO A 265 16.90 -23.62 28.90
CA PRO A 265 17.32 -24.72 29.74
C PRO A 265 18.24 -25.60 28.89
N GLU A 266 19.41 -25.94 29.41
CA GLU A 266 20.28 -26.91 28.78
C GLU A 266 19.52 -28.23 28.75
N LEU A 267 19.00 -28.57 27.57
CA LEU A 267 18.36 -29.84 27.36
C LEU A 267 19.45 -30.92 27.54
N PRO A 268 19.16 -32.01 28.27
CA PRO A 268 20.10 -33.11 28.37
C PRO A 268 20.45 -33.60 26.96
N ALA A 269 21.70 -34.04 26.79
CA ALA A 269 22.13 -34.59 25.51
C ALA A 269 21.20 -35.75 25.11
N LEU A 270 20.95 -35.91 23.81
CA LEU A 270 19.92 -36.85 23.30
C LEU A 270 20.15 -38.31 23.75
N ASP A 271 21.39 -38.67 24.05
CA ASP A 271 21.84 -39.95 24.62
C ASP A 271 21.51 -40.10 26.12
N GLN A 272 21.24 -39.00 26.83
CA GLN A 272 20.81 -38.96 28.23
C GLN A 272 19.29 -38.99 28.40
N VAL A 273 18.52 -38.74 27.32
CA VAL A 273 17.07 -38.90 27.29
C VAL A 273 16.73 -40.39 27.16
N THR A 274 16.76 -41.09 28.30
CA THR A 274 16.30 -42.47 28.38
C THR A 274 14.81 -42.51 28.73
N GLY A 275 14.06 -43.43 28.14
CA GLY A 275 12.62 -43.59 28.43
C GLY A 275 11.65 -43.07 27.36
N TRP A 276 12.13 -42.61 26.18
CA TRP A 276 11.32 -42.80 24.98
C TRP A 276 11.28 -44.30 24.74
N SER A 277 10.11 -44.89 24.95
CA SER A 277 9.90 -46.29 24.64
C SER A 277 10.09 -46.46 23.13
N ASP A 278 11.29 -46.85 22.71
CA ASP A 278 11.36 -47.92 21.73
C ASP A 278 10.53 -49.04 22.35
N ALA A 279 9.35 -49.27 21.80
CA ALA A 279 8.59 -50.44 22.14
C ALA A 279 9.47 -51.63 21.75
N GLU A 280 10.20 -52.19 22.72
CA GLU A 280 10.83 -53.50 22.59
C GLU A 280 9.74 -54.43 22.06
N ALA A 281 9.96 -54.97 20.86
CA ALA A 281 8.98 -55.74 20.08
C ALA A 281 8.49 -57.05 20.74
N GLY A 282 8.71 -57.23 22.05
CA GLY A 282 8.34 -58.42 22.82
C GLY A 282 7.72 -58.18 24.20
N LYS A 283 7.49 -56.92 24.66
CA LYS A 283 6.82 -56.69 25.96
C LYS A 283 5.32 -56.53 25.79
N ALA A 284 4.57 -57.47 26.37
CA ALA A 284 3.11 -57.43 26.41
C ALA A 284 2.62 -56.20 27.20
N PRO A 285 1.60 -55.47 26.71
CA PRO A 285 1.04 -54.33 27.42
C PRO A 285 0.36 -54.80 28.72
N LEU A 286 0.80 -54.25 29.84
CA LEU A 286 0.27 -54.57 31.17
C LEU A 286 -0.95 -53.68 31.47
N GLY A 287 -2.13 -54.28 31.57
CA GLY A 287 -3.27 -53.76 32.35
C GLY A 287 -4.21 -52.80 31.63
N ASP A 288 -5.45 -53.27 31.43
CA ASP A 288 -6.59 -52.54 30.90
C ASP A 288 -7.13 -51.56 31.95
N GLY A 289 -7.15 -50.26 31.65
CA GLY A 289 -7.96 -49.32 32.42
C GLY A 289 -7.46 -47.90 32.73
N ARG A 290 -6.32 -47.40 32.20
CA ARG A 290 -5.94 -45.96 32.32
C ARG A 290 -4.88 -45.54 31.28
N ALA A 291 -5.09 -44.40 30.63
CA ALA A 291 -4.14 -43.84 29.67
C ALA A 291 -2.88 -43.30 30.36
N LEU A 292 -1.71 -43.75 29.90
CA LEU A 292 -0.40 -43.28 30.33
C LEU A 292 -0.02 -42.03 29.53
N PHE A 293 -0.18 -40.86 30.13
CA PHE A 293 0.52 -39.65 29.69
C PHE A 293 1.57 -39.31 30.75
N GLY A 294 2.84 -39.30 30.33
CA GLY A 294 3.99 -38.74 31.05
C GLY A 294 4.12 -39.19 32.51
N GLY A 295 4.97 -40.18 32.77
CA GLY A 295 5.22 -40.77 34.09
C GLY A 295 5.79 -39.82 35.16
N TRP A 296 4.99 -38.85 35.58
CA TRP A 296 5.23 -38.00 36.74
C TRP A 296 4.07 -38.20 37.72
N ARG A 297 4.37 -38.70 38.91
CA ARG A 297 3.37 -38.83 39.99
C ARG A 297 3.40 -37.56 40.83
N LEU A 298 2.25 -36.90 40.98
CA LEU A 298 2.06 -35.68 41.78
C LEU A 298 2.26 -35.87 43.30
N LYS A 299 2.90 -36.96 43.76
CA LYS A 299 3.14 -37.27 45.17
C LYS A 299 4.57 -37.00 45.64
N ASP A 300 5.47 -36.57 44.75
CA ASP A 300 6.88 -36.33 45.08
C ASP A 300 7.19 -34.85 45.39
N TRP A 301 6.17 -34.07 45.77
CA TRP A 301 6.35 -32.67 46.21
C TRP A 301 6.04 -32.54 47.71
N GLU A 302 7.02 -32.87 48.54
CA GLU A 302 7.09 -32.44 49.95
C GLU A 302 8.48 -31.87 50.23
N GLY A 303 8.53 -30.67 50.85
CA GLY A 303 9.70 -30.13 51.55
C GLY A 303 10.69 -29.33 50.73
#